data_AF-A0A0Q9WDD2-F1
#
_entry.id   AF-A0A0Q9WDD2-F1
#
_cell.length_a   1.000
_cell.length_b   1.000
_cell.length_c   1.000
_cell.angle_alpha   90.00
_cell.angle_beta   90.00
_cell.angle_gamma   90.00
#
_symmetry.space_group_name_H-M   'P 1'
#
loop_
_entity.id
_entity.type
_entity.pdbx_description
1 polymer ?
#
loop_
_entity_poly.entity_id
_entity_poly.type
_entity_poly.pdbx_seq_one_letter_code
_entity_poly.pdbx_strand_id
1 'polypeptide(L)'
;MCLCESCECMDNLCCSLKAKAMFFSIWTLVNGVISILVGIFLKAETSVICLCYALIVLHILAGILLLLGVLKHWAKIFLAGIILSSFLPYMFLFLPYLAVVQVIFTITSCRYYMLQLK
;
A
#
# COMPACT_ATOMS: atom_id res chain seq x y z
N MET A 1 7.88 -14.45 -6.50
CA MET A 1 8.52 -15.49 -5.66
C MET A 1 8.19 -15.21 -4.20
N CYS A 2 7.17 -15.86 -3.65
CA CYS A 2 6.94 -16.02 -2.20
C CYS A 2 6.16 -17.34 -2.03
N LEU A 3 6.79 -18.46 -2.37
CA LEU A 3 6.24 -19.82 -2.27
C LEU A 3 6.79 -20.57 -1.05
N CYS A 4 7.48 -19.88 -0.14
CA CYS A 4 8.24 -20.55 0.93
C CYS A 4 7.41 -20.69 2.21
N GLU A 5 7.35 -21.92 2.73
CA GLU A 5 6.88 -22.29 4.08
C GLU A 5 7.57 -21.47 5.19
N SER A 6 8.77 -20.95 4.92
CA SER A 6 9.58 -20.14 5.84
C SER A 6 8.91 -18.86 6.35
N CYS A 7 7.82 -18.40 5.74
CA CYS A 7 7.12 -17.19 6.18
C CYS A 7 5.78 -17.49 6.87
N GLU A 8 5.41 -18.75 7.12
CA GLU A 8 4.13 -19.12 7.75
C GLU A 8 3.89 -18.42 9.11
N CYS A 9 4.96 -18.20 9.88
CA CYS A 9 4.91 -17.39 11.09
C CYS A 9 4.33 -15.99 10.83
N MET A 10 4.77 -15.31 9.77
CA MET A 10 4.29 -13.96 9.43
C MET A 10 2.82 -13.95 8.99
N ASP A 11 2.28 -15.05 8.48
CA ASP A 11 0.87 -15.14 8.09
C ASP A 11 -0.03 -15.28 9.30
N ASN A 12 0.39 -16.10 10.27
CA ASN A 12 -0.40 -16.50 11.42
C ASN A 12 -0.15 -15.67 12.68
N LEU A 13 0.91 -14.85 12.72
CA LEU A 13 1.20 -14.01 13.88
C LEU A 13 0.13 -12.91 14.05
N CYS A 14 -0.53 -12.92 15.23
CA CYS A 14 -1.50 -11.93 15.75
C CYS A 14 -2.80 -11.72 14.97
N CYS A 15 -2.79 -11.71 13.64
CA CYS A 15 -3.96 -11.39 12.80
C CYS A 15 -3.93 -12.20 11.50
N SER A 16 -5.12 -12.46 10.92
CA SER A 16 -5.23 -13.14 9.62
C SER A 16 -4.64 -12.32 8.47
N LEU A 17 -4.23 -13.00 7.39
CA LEU A 17 -3.77 -12.36 6.15
C LEU A 17 -4.76 -11.33 5.60
N LYS A 18 -6.07 -11.65 5.64
CA LYS A 18 -7.13 -10.72 5.24
C LYS A 18 -7.14 -9.46 6.11
N ALA A 19 -7.01 -9.59 7.43
CA ALA A 19 -6.97 -8.43 8.33
C ALA A 19 -5.72 -7.55 8.06
N LYS A 20 -4.56 -8.18 7.82
CA LYS A 20 -3.33 -7.47 7.45
C LYS A 20 -3.45 -6.76 6.09
N ALA A 21 -4.09 -7.38 5.10
CA ALA A 21 -4.38 -6.77 3.80
C ALA A 21 -5.38 -5.60 3.92
N MET A 22 -6.41 -5.72 4.76
CA MET A 22 -7.32 -4.59 5.06
C MET A 22 -6.58 -3.43 5.73
N PHE A 23 -5.74 -3.73 6.73
CA PHE A 23 -4.91 -2.72 7.38
C PHE A 23 -4.03 -2.00 6.36
N PHE A 24 -3.34 -2.73 5.49
CA PHE A 24 -2.51 -2.15 4.44
C PHE A 24 -3.29 -1.23 3.51
N SER A 25 -4.51 -1.64 3.12
CA SER A 25 -5.40 -0.86 2.27
C SER A 25 -5.77 0.48 2.93
N ILE A 26 -6.16 0.44 4.21
CA ILE A 26 -6.50 1.63 5.00
C ILE A 26 -5.26 2.51 5.23
N TRP A 27 -4.13 1.90 5.58
CA TRP A 27 -2.85 2.58 5.77
C TRP A 27 -2.41 3.35 4.52
N THR A 28 -2.53 2.73 3.35
CA THR A 28 -2.24 3.34 2.04
C THR A 28 -3.14 4.57 1.81
N LEU A 29 -4.44 4.47 2.10
CA LEU A 29 -5.37 5.60 1.98
C LEU A 29 -5.03 6.75 2.93
N VAL A 30 -4.82 6.43 4.21
CA VAL A 30 -4.53 7.42 5.25
C VAL A 30 -3.23 8.17 4.94
N ASN A 31 -2.17 7.47 4.52
CA ASN A 31 -0.93 8.13 4.11
C ASN A 31 -1.10 9.02 2.88
N GLY A 32 -1.92 8.61 1.92
CA GLY A 32 -2.28 9.45 0.78
C GLY A 32 -2.95 10.75 1.22
N VAL A 33 -3.96 10.67 2.10
CA VAL A 33 -4.68 11.84 2.62
C VAL A 33 -3.76 12.76 3.43
N ILE A 34 -2.95 12.20 4.33
CA ILE A 34 -1.98 12.98 5.12
C ILE A 34 -1.00 13.71 4.18
N SER A 35 -0.52 13.03 3.12
CA SER A 35 0.40 13.63 2.15
C SER A 35 -0.22 14.82 1.40
N ILE A 36 -1.51 14.74 1.04
CA ILE A 36 -2.24 15.89 0.45
C ILE A 36 -2.26 17.06 1.44
N LEU A 37 -2.65 16.81 2.69
CA LEU A 37 -2.76 17.87 3.70
C LEU A 37 -1.42 18.57 3.91
N VAL A 38 -0.34 17.79 4.10
CA VAL A 38 1.03 18.32 4.23
C VAL A 38 1.44 19.13 3.00
N GLY A 39 1.15 18.64 1.79
CA GLY A 39 1.43 19.36 0.55
C GLY A 39 0.73 20.72 0.45
N ILE A 40 -0.53 20.81 0.89
CA ILE A 40 -1.29 22.07 0.93
C ILE A 40 -0.67 23.05 1.94
N PHE A 41 -0.26 22.58 3.13
CA PHE A 41 0.31 23.43 4.18
C PHE A 41 1.69 24.01 3.81
N LEU A 42 2.51 23.26 3.07
CA LEU A 42 3.90 23.64 2.80
C LEU A 42 4.09 24.65 1.64
N LYS A 43 3.03 25.08 0.93
CA LYS A 43 3.09 26.03 -0.21
C LYS A 43 4.29 25.76 -1.16
N ALA A 44 4.47 24.50 -1.56
CA ALA A 44 5.65 24.10 -2.33
C ALA A 44 5.73 24.79 -3.72
N GLU A 45 6.89 24.72 -4.39
CA GLU A 45 7.10 25.29 -5.71
C GLU A 45 6.43 24.48 -6.84
N THR A 46 5.97 25.16 -7.89
CA THR A 46 4.96 24.68 -8.85
C THR A 46 5.33 23.45 -9.67
N SER A 47 6.60 23.25 -10.01
CA SER A 47 7.03 22.14 -10.90
C SER A 47 7.20 20.80 -10.17
N VAL A 48 7.77 20.82 -8.97
CA VAL A 48 7.95 19.61 -8.13
C VAL A 48 6.61 19.16 -7.54
N ILE A 49 5.68 20.10 -7.25
CA ILE A 49 4.33 19.76 -6.78
C ILE A 49 3.58 18.86 -7.74
N CYS A 50 3.59 19.13 -9.04
CA CYS A 50 2.73 18.41 -9.98
C CYS A 50 3.02 16.91 -10.00
N LEU A 51 4.31 16.53 -10.02
CA LEU A 51 4.72 15.13 -9.96
C LEU A 51 4.37 14.49 -8.61
N CYS A 52 4.65 15.19 -7.51
CA CYS A 52 4.32 14.73 -6.16
C CYS A 52 2.81 14.50 -6.00
N TYR A 53 1.99 15.42 -6.51
CA TYR A 53 0.54 15.34 -6.46
C TYR A 53 0.02 14.18 -7.29
N ALA A 54 0.57 13.96 -8.49
CA ALA A 54 0.22 12.82 -9.33
C ALA A 54 0.53 11.48 -8.63
N LEU A 55 1.68 11.37 -7.96
CA LEU A 55 2.06 10.19 -7.18
C LEU A 55 1.15 9.97 -5.97
N ILE A 56 0.76 11.04 -5.27
CA ILE A 56 -0.17 10.95 -4.13
C ILE A 56 -1.56 10.49 -4.60
N VAL A 57 -2.07 11.04 -5.70
CA VAL A 57 -3.33 10.60 -6.31
C VAL A 57 -3.24 9.12 -6.69
N LEU A 58 -2.14 8.69 -7.30
CA LEU A 58 -1.91 7.28 -7.64
C LEU A 58 -1.91 6.39 -6.40
N HIS A 59 -1.34 6.85 -5.28
CA HIS A 59 -1.33 6.09 -4.04
C HIS A 59 -2.71 5.97 -3.39
N ILE A 60 -3.52 7.02 -3.42
CA ILE A 60 -4.92 6.96 -2.98
C ILE A 60 -5.69 5.97 -3.84
N LEU A 61 -5.52 6.03 -5.17
CA LEU A 61 -6.12 5.07 -6.09
C LEU A 61 -5.68 3.64 -5.77
N ALA A 62 -4.39 3.42 -5.46
CA ALA A 62 -3.89 2.13 -5.03
C ALA A 62 -4.61 1.63 -3.77
N GLY A 63 -4.77 2.48 -2.76
CA GLY A 63 -5.51 2.17 -1.53
C GLY A 63 -6.97 1.79 -1.76
N ILE A 64 -7.65 2.51 -2.67
CA ILE A 64 -9.04 2.20 -3.07
C ILE A 64 -9.11 0.83 -3.74
N LEU A 65 -8.22 0.55 -4.70
CA LEU A 65 -8.20 -0.72 -5.42
C LEU A 65 -7.87 -1.90 -4.49
N LEU A 66 -6.91 -1.72 -3.57
CA LEU A 66 -6.62 -2.70 -2.53
C LEU A 66 -7.87 -2.97 -1.68
N LEU A 67 -8.52 -1.93 -1.18
CA LEU A 67 -9.71 -2.08 -0.32
C LEU A 67 -10.86 -2.77 -1.06
N LEU A 68 -11.16 -2.35 -2.29
CA LEU A 68 -12.17 -2.98 -3.15
C LEU A 68 -11.82 -4.44 -3.45
N GLY A 69 -10.55 -4.72 -3.74
CA GLY A 69 -10.04 -6.06 -3.99
C GLY A 69 -10.27 -7.00 -2.81
N VAL A 70 -10.03 -6.53 -1.58
CA VAL A 70 -10.29 -7.31 -0.34
C VAL A 70 -11.80 -7.47 -0.08
N LEU A 71 -12.58 -6.40 -0.21
CA LEU A 71 -14.01 -6.40 0.14
C LEU A 71 -14.86 -7.19 -0.85
N LYS A 72 -14.55 -7.10 -2.15
CA LYS A 72 -15.28 -7.77 -3.22
C LYS A 72 -14.62 -9.07 -3.68
N HIS A 73 -13.50 -9.43 -3.07
CA HIS A 73 -12.74 -10.63 -3.42
C HIS A 73 -12.26 -10.63 -4.88
N TRP A 74 -11.89 -9.46 -5.40
CA TRP A 74 -11.50 -9.25 -6.79
C TRP A 74 -9.98 -9.28 -6.97
N ALA A 75 -9.44 -10.46 -7.25
CA ALA A 75 -8.00 -10.70 -7.31
C ALA A 75 -7.25 -9.74 -8.25
N LYS A 76 -7.77 -9.50 -9.47
CA LYS A 76 -7.12 -8.62 -10.46
C LYS A 76 -7.04 -7.16 -9.98
N ILE A 77 -8.09 -6.68 -9.34
CA ILE A 77 -8.16 -5.30 -8.82
C ILE A 77 -7.25 -5.15 -7.61
N PHE A 78 -7.22 -6.16 -6.74
CA PHE A 78 -6.29 -6.20 -5.61
C PHE A 78 -4.82 -6.16 -6.09
N LEU A 79 -4.47 -6.97 -7.10
CA LEU A 79 -3.13 -7.00 -7.67
C LEU A 79 -2.73 -5.64 -8.29
N ALA A 80 -3.64 -5.00 -9.02
CA ALA A 80 -3.41 -3.66 -9.54
C ALA A 80 -3.11 -2.66 -8.40
N GLY A 81 -3.86 -2.76 -7.31
CA GLY A 81 -3.60 -1.98 -6.09
C GLY A 81 -2.21 -2.20 -5.50
N ILE A 82 -1.74 -3.45 -5.40
CA ILE A 82 -0.38 -3.77 -4.92
C ILE A 82 0.70 -3.12 -5.80
N ILE A 83 0.54 -3.23 -7.13
CA ILE A 83 1.49 -2.66 -8.09
C ILE A 83 1.54 -1.14 -7.94
N LEU A 84 0.37 -0.49 -7.87
CA LEU A 84 0.30 0.96 -7.75
C LEU A 84 0.80 1.48 -6.40
N SER A 85 0.59 0.74 -5.30
CA SER A 85 1.04 1.17 -3.97
C SER A 85 2.57 1.10 -3.80
N SER A 86 3.26 0.38 -4.70
CA SER A 86 4.72 0.19 -4.69
C SER A 86 5.51 1.41 -5.21
N PHE A 87 4.85 2.41 -5.81
CA PHE A 87 5.51 3.61 -6.33
C PHE A 87 5.72 4.72 -5.29
N LEU A 88 5.00 4.72 -4.16
CA LEU A 88 5.14 5.77 -3.15
C LEU A 88 6.35 5.67 -2.18
N PRO A 89 6.92 4.50 -1.83
CA PRO A 89 8.05 4.47 -0.90
C PRO A 89 9.28 5.26 -1.37
N TYR A 90 9.37 5.61 -2.66
CA TYR A 90 10.44 6.48 -3.20
C TYR A 90 10.30 7.95 -2.80
N MET A 91 9.10 8.42 -2.43
CA MET A 91 8.86 9.77 -1.93
C MET A 91 9.24 9.95 -0.45
N PHE A 92 9.32 8.83 0.29
CA PHE A 92 9.60 8.80 1.74
C PHE A 92 11.06 8.45 2.05
N LEU A 93 12.01 8.76 1.16
CA LEU A 93 13.45 8.56 1.42
C LEU A 93 13.92 9.15 2.77
N PHE A 94 13.23 10.18 3.27
CA PHE A 94 13.51 10.82 4.56
C PHE A 94 12.81 10.17 5.77
N LEU A 95 11.92 9.21 5.56
CA LEU A 95 11.17 8.49 6.60
C LEU A 95 11.33 6.96 6.42
N PRO A 96 12.52 6.41 6.72
CA PRO A 96 12.84 5.01 6.46
C PRO A 96 11.89 4.02 7.16
N TYR A 97 11.34 4.42 8.31
CA TYR A 97 10.31 3.65 9.02
C TYR A 97 9.07 3.39 8.15
N LEU A 98 8.58 4.40 7.42
CA LEU A 98 7.38 4.26 6.57
C LEU A 98 7.65 3.32 5.38
N ALA A 99 8.85 3.38 4.81
CA ALA A 99 9.25 2.48 3.73
C ALA A 99 9.30 1.01 4.19
N VAL A 100 9.86 0.75 5.39
CA VAL A 100 9.90 -0.61 5.96
C VAL A 100 8.49 -1.14 6.21
N VAL A 101 7.62 -0.32 6.82
CA VAL A 101 6.21 -0.69 7.05
C VAL A 101 5.52 -1.01 5.71
N GLN A 102 5.69 -0.17 4.70
CA GLN A 102 5.12 -0.38 3.37
C GLN A 102 5.59 -1.70 2.74
N VAL A 103 6.88 -2.03 2.83
CA VAL A 103 7.44 -3.28 2.28
C VAL A 103 6.85 -4.50 2.97
N ILE A 104 6.81 -4.52 4.32
CA ILE A 104 6.26 -5.65 5.09
C ILE A 104 4.80 -5.90 4.70
N PHE A 105 3.98 -4.84 4.62
CA PHE A 105 2.57 -4.98 4.26
C PHE A 105 2.35 -5.27 2.76
N THR A 106 3.25 -4.84 1.89
CA THR A 106 3.23 -5.23 0.47
C THR A 106 3.49 -6.72 0.33
N ILE A 107 4.52 -7.26 1.01
CA ILE A 107 4.79 -8.71 1.02
C ILE A 107 3.58 -9.47 1.56
N THR A 108 3.03 -9.03 2.68
CA THR A 108 1.84 -9.65 3.28
C THR A 108 0.64 -9.62 2.33
N SER A 109 0.45 -8.52 1.59
CA SER A 109 -0.60 -8.39 0.59
C SER A 109 -0.37 -9.29 -0.62
N CYS A 110 0.87 -9.42 -1.10
CA CYS A 110 1.23 -10.39 -2.13
C CYS A 110 0.90 -11.83 -1.70
N ARG A 111 1.10 -12.16 -0.43
CA ARG A 111 0.72 -13.47 0.12
C ARG A 111 -0.78 -13.65 0.22
N TYR A 112 -1.52 -12.64 0.70
CA TYR A 112 -2.99 -12.66 0.68
C TYR A 112 -3.52 -12.88 -0.74
N TYR A 113 -2.96 -12.18 -1.74
CA TYR A 113 -3.28 -12.37 -3.14
C TYR A 113 -3.09 -13.83 -3.58
N MET A 114 -1.93 -14.42 -3.29
CA MET A 114 -1.56 -15.76 -3.74
C MET A 114 -2.27 -16.90 -3.02
N LEU A 115 -2.54 -16.75 -1.71
CA LEU A 115 -3.03 -17.85 -0.87
C LEU A 115 -4.54 -17.82 -0.64
N GLN A 116 -5.19 -16.65 -0.80
CA GLN A 116 -6.61 -16.50 -0.44
C GLN A 116 -7.46 -15.90 -1.57
N LEU A 117 -6.88 -15.18 -2.53
CA LEU A 117 -7.62 -14.47 -3.59
C LEU A 117 -7.50 -15.13 -4.98
N LYS A 118 -6.35 -15.71 -5.30
CA LYS A 118 -6.06 -16.42 -6.55
C LYS A 118 -6.40 -17.89 -6.44
#